data_AF-B3M8H5-F1
#
_entry.id   AF-B3M8H5-F1
#
_cell.length_a   1.000
_cell.length_b   1.000
_cell.length_c   1.000
_cell.angle_alpha   90.00
_cell.angle_beta   90.00
_cell.angle_gamma   90.00
#
_symmetry.space_group_name_H-M   'P 1'
#
loop_
_entity.id
_entity.type
_entity.pdbx_description
1 polymer ?
#
loop_
_entity_poly.entity_id
_entity_poly.type
_entity_poly.pdbx_seq_one_letter_code
_entity_poly.pdbx_strand_id
1 'polypeptide(L)'
;MSGPLPEISEEQRAILEQFRQQMNDALVDTHDDYFLLRWLRARKWNMDAAEKMLRASLKTRAMWNVDNIEKWDPPKALQEYLPYGLMGYDNEGSPILVCPFYNFDMWGMMHCVTRFEFQKYLVLLLERFMKVAYEQSLKHGWKARQLVVFFDMQDVNLKQYAWRPAAECVISTVKQYESNFPELLKMCYIINAPKLFSVAFNIVKKFLDENTTSKIVIYKSGVDRWQQQLFSHVDRKGFPKAWGGELVDKTGDPQCKSMMIWGGKLPEELYIDQNNQQSDKDFTEAQVPKGDKLKLNFKVNNEKQKILSWEFRTIDYDIKFGIYSVDEVSGEKRSEVPLGTVYSNEMDEIGYISTRPNTTYTVVFDNSASYLRSKKLRYWVDLISEEEEGISELTNQMDHTQIAAKE
;
A
#
# COMPACT_ATOMS: atom_id res chain seq x y z
N MET A 1 -17.23 -14.11 18.21
CA MET A 1 -18.41 -14.46 17.40
C MET A 1 -18.35 -13.66 16.12
N SER A 2 -18.25 -14.32 14.96
CA SER A 2 -18.35 -13.66 13.65
C SER A 2 -19.76 -13.06 13.52
N GLY A 3 -19.86 -11.80 13.10
CA GLY A 3 -21.16 -11.18 12.81
C GLY A 3 -21.92 -11.93 11.71
N PRO A 4 -23.17 -11.54 11.40
CA PRO A 4 -23.97 -12.22 10.38
C PRO A 4 -23.26 -12.19 9.02
N LEU A 5 -23.09 -13.36 8.40
CA LEU A 5 -22.38 -13.57 7.13
C LEU A 5 -23.28 -13.27 5.91
N PRO A 6 -22.70 -13.04 4.72
CA PRO A 6 -23.47 -13.07 3.48
C PRO A 6 -24.18 -14.41 3.31
N GLU A 7 -25.37 -14.38 2.68
CA GLU A 7 -26.06 -15.60 2.29
C GLU A 7 -25.21 -16.37 1.27
N ILE A 8 -25.03 -17.67 1.53
CA ILE A 8 -24.28 -18.60 0.70
C ILE A 8 -25.09 -19.90 0.57
N SER A 9 -24.97 -20.58 -0.57
CA SER A 9 -25.62 -21.88 -0.78
C SER A 9 -25.04 -22.97 0.13
N GLU A 10 -25.72 -24.11 0.26
CA GLU A 10 -25.19 -25.27 0.99
C GLU A 10 -23.86 -25.77 0.40
N GLU A 11 -23.74 -25.78 -0.93
CA GLU A 11 -22.49 -26.11 -1.63
C GLU A 11 -21.37 -25.13 -1.27
N GLN A 12 -21.66 -23.83 -1.28
CA GLN A 12 -20.69 -22.79 -0.90
C GLN A 12 -20.27 -22.89 0.56
N ARG A 13 -21.19 -23.27 1.45
CA ARG A 13 -20.88 -23.53 2.86
C ARG A 13 -19.93 -24.72 3.01
N ALA A 14 -20.16 -25.81 2.27
CA ALA A 14 -19.26 -26.95 2.25
C ALA A 14 -17.85 -26.58 1.72
N ILE A 15 -17.77 -25.77 0.66
CA ILE A 15 -16.49 -25.25 0.14
C ILE A 15 -15.78 -24.40 1.20
N LEU A 16 -16.50 -23.52 1.90
CA LEU A 16 -15.93 -22.68 2.96
C LEU A 16 -15.35 -23.53 4.10
N GLU A 17 -16.07 -24.56 4.54
CA GLU A 17 -15.61 -25.48 5.59
C GLU A 17 -14.35 -26.24 5.16
N GLN A 18 -14.33 -26.77 3.93
CA GLN A 18 -13.16 -27.44 3.35
C GLN A 18 -11.96 -26.49 3.23
N PHE A 19 -12.21 -25.27 2.75
CA PHE A 19 -11.16 -24.25 2.61
C PHE A 19 -10.56 -23.85 3.96
N ARG A 20 -11.39 -23.72 5.00
CA ARG A 20 -10.91 -23.47 6.37
C ARG A 20 -10.02 -24.61 6.86
N GLN A 21 -10.38 -25.86 6.61
CA GLN A 21 -9.55 -27.02 6.97
C GLN A 21 -8.21 -27.03 6.21
N GLN A 22 -8.24 -26.74 4.91
CA GLN A 22 -7.05 -26.67 4.06
C GLN A 22 -6.08 -25.56 4.47
N MET A 23 -6.61 -24.43 4.97
CA MET A 23 -5.81 -23.28 5.41
C MET A 23 -5.41 -23.34 6.90
N ASN A 24 -5.77 -24.40 7.64
CA ASN A 24 -5.64 -24.46 9.10
C ASN A 24 -4.22 -24.16 9.63
N ASP A 25 -3.18 -24.48 8.85
CA ASP A 25 -1.78 -24.20 9.18
C ASP A 25 -1.42 -22.70 9.18
N ALA A 26 -2.20 -21.88 8.47
CA ALA A 26 -1.90 -20.46 8.22
C ALA A 26 -2.96 -19.49 8.78
N LEU A 27 -4.06 -19.99 9.36
CA LEU A 27 -5.09 -19.15 9.96
C LEU A 27 -4.75 -18.78 11.41
N VAL A 28 -5.17 -17.58 11.81
CA VAL A 28 -5.14 -17.12 13.20
C VAL A 28 -6.57 -16.77 13.64
N ASP A 29 -6.78 -16.57 14.94
CA ASP A 29 -8.13 -16.37 15.53
C ASP A 29 -8.93 -15.21 14.94
N THR A 30 -8.25 -14.21 14.35
CA THR A 30 -8.89 -13.07 13.69
C THR A 30 -9.40 -13.39 12.28
N HIS A 31 -9.01 -14.53 11.68
CA HIS A 31 -9.44 -14.98 10.35
C HIS A 31 -10.80 -15.71 10.42
N ASP A 32 -11.86 -14.92 10.56
CA ASP A 32 -13.23 -15.41 10.56
C ASP A 32 -13.75 -15.85 9.18
N ASP A 33 -14.97 -16.40 9.13
CA ASP A 33 -15.54 -16.90 7.88
C ASP A 33 -15.70 -15.82 6.82
N TYR A 34 -16.01 -14.59 7.23
CA TYR A 34 -16.08 -13.47 6.29
C TYR A 34 -14.72 -13.18 5.67
N PHE A 35 -13.64 -13.24 6.46
CA PHE A 35 -12.27 -13.14 5.93
C PHE A 35 -12.03 -14.16 4.83
N LEU A 36 -12.32 -15.44 5.07
CA LEU A 36 -12.14 -16.52 4.08
C LEU A 36 -13.02 -16.35 2.84
N LEU A 37 -14.27 -15.93 3.03
CA LEU A 37 -15.22 -15.69 1.93
C LEU A 37 -14.75 -14.62 0.95
N ARG A 38 -13.94 -13.64 1.37
CA ARG A 38 -13.36 -12.66 0.44
C ARG A 38 -12.45 -13.32 -0.59
N TRP A 39 -11.59 -14.24 -0.16
CA TRP A 39 -10.67 -14.96 -1.03
C TRP A 39 -11.39 -15.93 -1.96
N LEU A 40 -12.37 -16.68 -1.43
CA LEU A 40 -13.19 -17.60 -2.24
C LEU A 40 -13.99 -16.84 -3.31
N ARG A 41 -14.66 -15.74 -2.95
CA ARG A 41 -15.43 -14.93 -3.93
C ARG A 41 -14.53 -14.31 -4.99
N ALA A 42 -13.38 -13.75 -4.60
CA ALA A 42 -12.42 -13.18 -5.54
C ALA A 42 -11.85 -14.20 -6.54
N ARG A 43 -11.97 -15.49 -6.25
CA ARG A 43 -11.56 -16.59 -7.14
C ARG A 43 -12.73 -17.45 -7.60
N LYS A 44 -13.95 -16.90 -7.59
CA LYS A 44 -15.17 -17.54 -8.12
C LYS A 44 -15.37 -18.95 -7.53
N TRP A 45 -15.11 -19.09 -6.22
CA TRP A 45 -15.19 -20.34 -5.46
C TRP A 45 -14.20 -21.43 -5.89
N ASN A 46 -13.18 -21.11 -6.69
CA ASN A 46 -12.06 -22.00 -6.94
C ASN A 46 -11.11 -22.02 -5.74
N MET A 47 -11.11 -23.14 -5.02
CA MET A 47 -10.40 -23.32 -3.75
C MET A 47 -8.88 -23.23 -3.90
N ASP A 48 -8.29 -23.89 -4.91
CA ASP A 48 -6.85 -23.88 -5.15
C ASP A 48 -6.33 -22.48 -5.48
N ALA A 49 -7.08 -21.74 -6.32
CA ALA A 49 -6.74 -20.37 -6.67
C ALA A 49 -6.90 -19.42 -5.47
N ALA A 50 -7.91 -19.64 -4.62
CA ALA A 50 -8.12 -18.87 -3.39
C ALA A 50 -7.01 -19.13 -2.37
N GLU A 51 -6.60 -20.38 -2.17
CA GLU A 51 -5.47 -20.76 -1.32
C GLU A 51 -4.20 -20.06 -1.80
N LYS A 52 -3.88 -20.20 -3.09
CA LYS A 52 -2.67 -19.60 -3.66
C LYS A 52 -2.64 -18.08 -3.44
N MET A 53 -3.78 -17.40 -3.62
CA MET A 53 -3.90 -15.97 -3.40
C MET A 53 -3.74 -15.61 -1.92
N LEU A 54 -4.44 -16.30 -1.02
CA LEU A 54 -4.39 -16.04 0.42
C LEU A 54 -2.98 -16.28 0.96
N ARG A 55 -2.32 -17.38 0.62
CA ARG A 55 -0.94 -17.66 1.04
C ARG A 55 0.04 -16.59 0.52
N ALA A 56 -0.11 -16.13 -0.72
CA ALA A 56 0.69 -15.03 -1.25
C ALA A 56 0.47 -13.71 -0.50
N SER A 57 -0.78 -13.42 -0.10
CA SER A 57 -1.08 -12.25 0.72
C SER A 57 -0.51 -12.36 2.13
N LEU A 58 -0.68 -13.49 2.82
CA LEU A 58 -0.10 -13.74 4.14
C LEU A 58 1.42 -13.60 4.13
N LYS A 59 2.06 -14.08 3.04
CA LYS A 59 3.49 -13.86 2.83
C LYS A 59 3.84 -12.38 2.72
N THR A 60 3.08 -11.62 1.94
CA THR A 60 3.28 -10.16 1.81
C THR A 60 3.09 -9.46 3.16
N ARG A 61 2.08 -9.85 3.94
CA ARG A 61 1.84 -9.32 5.29
C ARG A 61 3.03 -9.54 6.21
N ALA A 62 3.58 -10.75 6.22
CA ALA A 62 4.76 -11.06 7.00
C ALA A 62 5.98 -10.25 6.52
N MET A 63 6.19 -10.16 5.21
CA MET A 63 7.31 -9.44 4.61
C MET A 63 7.33 -7.94 4.95
N TRP A 64 6.15 -7.31 4.99
CA TRP A 64 6.00 -5.88 5.27
C TRP A 64 5.77 -5.59 6.76
N ASN A 65 5.82 -6.62 7.61
CA ASN A 65 5.50 -6.55 9.04
C ASN A 65 4.14 -5.88 9.31
N VAL A 66 3.11 -6.25 8.52
CA VAL A 66 1.79 -5.58 8.56
C VAL A 66 1.14 -5.70 9.93
N ASP A 67 1.35 -6.81 10.64
CA ASP A 67 0.72 -7.02 11.95
C ASP A 67 1.29 -6.09 13.04
N ASN A 68 2.45 -5.46 12.81
CA ASN A 68 3.02 -4.42 13.68
C ASN A 68 3.03 -3.03 13.02
N ILE A 69 2.33 -2.83 11.90
CA ILE A 69 2.44 -1.61 11.09
C ILE A 69 2.03 -0.34 11.83
N GLU A 70 1.19 -0.43 12.86
CA GLU A 70 0.81 0.69 13.72
C GLU A 70 1.96 1.25 14.57
N LYS A 71 3.05 0.48 14.76
CA LYS A 71 4.25 0.93 15.49
C LYS A 71 5.23 1.71 14.59
N TRP A 72 5.06 1.62 13.28
CA TRP A 72 5.90 2.35 12.33
C TRP A 72 5.52 3.83 12.35
N ASP A 73 6.50 4.70 12.57
CA ASP A 73 6.34 6.15 12.44
C ASP A 73 6.48 6.57 10.97
N PRO A 74 5.38 6.94 10.27
CA PRO A 74 5.43 7.26 8.85
C PRO A 74 6.06 8.64 8.60
N PRO A 75 6.70 8.88 7.45
CA PRO A 75 7.19 10.21 7.10
C PRO A 75 6.11 11.30 7.22
N LYS A 76 6.50 12.47 7.75
CA LYS A 76 5.61 13.64 7.92
C LYS A 76 4.87 14.02 6.63
N ALA A 77 5.55 13.90 5.49
CA ALA A 77 4.97 14.09 4.16
C ALA A 77 3.69 13.27 3.96
N LEU A 78 3.69 11.98 4.32
CA LEU A 78 2.53 11.11 4.20
C LEU A 78 1.43 11.47 5.21
N GLN A 79 1.82 11.75 6.46
CA GLN A 79 0.88 12.06 7.53
C GLN A 79 0.11 13.36 7.31
N GLU A 80 0.75 14.37 6.72
CA GLU A 80 0.17 15.72 6.61
C GLU A 80 -0.27 16.09 5.18
N TYR A 81 0.25 15.42 4.14
CA TYR A 81 0.02 15.80 2.74
C TYR A 81 -0.63 14.73 1.86
N LEU A 82 -0.87 13.50 2.37
CA LEU A 82 -1.69 12.53 1.63
C LEU A 82 -3.17 12.81 1.88
N PRO A 83 -3.95 13.26 0.87
CA PRO A 83 -5.32 13.70 1.11
C PRO A 83 -6.29 12.54 1.34
N TYR A 84 -6.90 12.50 2.53
CA TYR A 84 -8.00 11.59 2.85
C TYR A 84 -8.80 12.06 4.07
N GLY A 85 -10.02 11.55 4.20
CA GLY A 85 -10.90 11.76 5.34
C GLY A 85 -11.90 10.62 5.49
N LEU A 86 -12.21 10.24 6.73
CA LEU A 86 -13.23 9.24 7.04
C LEU A 86 -14.56 9.94 7.35
N MET A 87 -15.42 10.07 6.35
CA MET A 87 -16.64 10.90 6.39
C MET A 87 -17.90 10.06 6.60
N GLY A 88 -18.12 9.63 7.85
CA GLY A 88 -19.33 8.90 8.22
C GLY A 88 -19.45 7.53 7.57
N TYR A 89 -20.69 7.10 7.37
CA TYR A 89 -21.05 5.76 6.92
C TYR A 89 -22.21 5.83 5.92
N ASP A 90 -22.30 4.82 5.07
CA ASP A 90 -23.48 4.61 4.25
C ASP A 90 -24.62 3.97 5.06
N ASN A 91 -25.79 3.81 4.43
CA ASN A 91 -27.01 3.30 5.07
C ASN A 91 -26.89 1.85 5.56
N GLU A 92 -25.85 1.12 5.16
CA GLU A 92 -25.56 -0.24 5.60
C GLU A 92 -24.35 -0.29 6.55
N GLY A 93 -23.85 0.86 7.02
CA GLY A 93 -22.76 1.00 7.97
C GLY A 93 -21.36 0.93 7.37
N SER A 94 -21.22 0.93 6.03
CA SER A 94 -19.91 0.92 5.38
C SER A 94 -19.21 2.27 5.54
N PRO A 95 -17.95 2.31 6.01
CA PRO A 95 -17.23 3.58 6.15
C PRO A 95 -16.99 4.25 4.80
N ILE A 96 -17.09 5.58 4.77
CA ILE A 96 -16.90 6.40 3.56
C ILE A 96 -15.59 7.15 3.65
N LEU A 97 -14.70 6.90 2.68
CA LEU A 97 -13.43 7.59 2.52
C LEU A 97 -13.60 8.69 1.47
N VAL A 98 -13.25 9.92 1.83
CA VAL A 98 -13.26 11.08 0.93
C VAL A 98 -11.82 11.50 0.68
N CYS A 99 -11.46 11.60 -0.59
CA CYS A 99 -10.12 11.95 -1.06
C CYS A 99 -10.21 13.18 -1.98
N PRO A 100 -9.90 14.39 -1.48
CA PRO A 100 -9.73 15.61 -2.28
C PRO A 100 -8.49 15.49 -3.18
N PHE A 101 -8.54 14.59 -4.16
CA PHE A 101 -7.38 14.13 -4.92
C PHE A 101 -6.75 15.23 -5.77
N TYR A 102 -7.52 16.26 -6.10
CA TYR A 102 -7.01 17.44 -6.79
C TYR A 102 -5.91 18.20 -6.05
N ASN A 103 -5.89 18.13 -4.72
CA ASN A 103 -4.84 18.73 -3.91
C ASN A 103 -3.62 17.82 -3.73
N PHE A 104 -3.61 16.62 -4.32
CA PHE A 104 -2.50 15.71 -4.16
C PHE A 104 -1.30 16.11 -5.02
N ASP A 105 -0.22 16.53 -4.37
CA ASP A 105 1.09 16.77 -4.99
C ASP A 105 1.88 15.45 -5.06
N MET A 106 1.53 14.63 -6.05
CA MET A 106 2.22 13.36 -6.31
C MET A 106 3.70 13.58 -6.65
N TRP A 107 4.03 14.66 -7.36
CA TRP A 107 5.42 14.95 -7.70
C TRP A 107 6.25 15.20 -6.45
N GLY A 108 5.79 16.08 -5.55
CA GLY A 108 6.47 16.36 -4.30
C GLY A 108 6.52 15.15 -3.38
N MET A 109 5.42 14.40 -3.27
CA MET A 109 5.36 13.18 -2.45
C MET A 109 6.45 12.18 -2.84
N MET A 110 6.66 11.95 -4.12
CA MET A 110 7.72 11.04 -4.57
C MET A 110 9.15 11.55 -4.30
N HIS A 111 9.35 12.85 -4.08
CA HIS A 111 10.66 13.36 -3.62
C HIS A 111 10.83 13.29 -2.11
N CYS A 112 9.74 13.16 -1.35
CA CYS A 112 9.76 13.10 0.11
C CYS A 112 9.77 11.68 0.67
N VAL A 113 9.26 10.69 -0.07
CA VAL A 113 9.16 9.31 0.40
C VAL A 113 9.45 8.32 -0.72
N THR A 114 9.90 7.14 -0.32
CA THR A 114 10.07 6.02 -1.23
C THR A 114 8.72 5.47 -1.68
N ARG A 115 8.69 4.79 -2.85
CA ARG A 115 7.49 4.08 -3.32
C ARG A 115 7.00 3.05 -2.29
N PHE A 116 7.92 2.38 -1.62
CA PHE A 116 7.59 1.39 -0.60
C PHE A 116 6.90 2.02 0.61
N GLU A 117 7.43 3.12 1.15
CA GLU A 117 6.81 3.83 2.28
C GLU A 117 5.43 4.37 1.91
N PHE A 118 5.28 4.91 0.70
CA PHE A 118 3.97 5.33 0.19
C PHE A 118 2.96 4.17 0.21
N GLN A 119 3.33 3.01 -0.33
CA GLN A 119 2.46 1.84 -0.35
C GLN A 119 2.20 1.28 1.05
N LYS A 120 3.22 1.23 1.91
CA LYS A 120 3.11 0.79 3.29
C LYS A 120 2.15 1.69 4.08
N TYR A 121 2.18 3.00 3.85
CA TYR A 121 1.24 3.93 4.47
C TYR A 121 -0.19 3.73 3.98
N LEU A 122 -0.40 3.45 2.70
CA LEU A 122 -1.73 3.08 2.21
C LEU A 122 -2.24 1.76 2.83
N VAL A 123 -1.35 0.77 3.05
CA VAL A 123 -1.69 -0.45 3.79
C VAL A 123 -2.07 -0.14 5.24
N LEU A 124 -1.31 0.71 5.94
CA LEU A 124 -1.64 1.17 7.29
C LEU A 124 -3.04 1.80 7.34
N LEU A 125 -3.35 2.70 6.41
CA LEU A 125 -4.67 3.32 6.33
C LEU A 125 -5.77 2.29 6.07
N LEU A 126 -5.55 1.34 5.14
CA LEU A 126 -6.51 0.28 4.85
C LEU A 126 -6.76 -0.62 6.07
N GLU A 127 -5.73 -1.02 6.82
CA GLU A 127 -5.89 -1.80 8.06
C GLU A 127 -6.74 -1.03 9.08
N ARG A 128 -6.50 0.27 9.25
CA ARG A 128 -7.31 1.15 10.12
C ARG A 128 -8.77 1.21 9.66
N PHE A 129 -9.02 1.40 8.37
CA PHE A 129 -10.39 1.45 7.84
C PHE A 129 -11.10 0.10 7.92
N MET A 130 -10.38 -0.99 7.69
CA MET A 130 -10.91 -2.35 7.88
C MET A 130 -11.30 -2.62 9.32
N LYS A 131 -10.54 -2.10 10.29
CA LYS A 131 -10.91 -2.17 11.72
C LYS A 131 -12.21 -1.41 12.00
N VAL A 132 -12.34 -0.18 11.50
CA VAL A 132 -13.60 0.58 11.62
C VAL A 132 -14.76 -0.16 10.96
N ALA A 133 -14.56 -0.71 9.76
CA ALA A 133 -15.57 -1.47 9.02
C ALA A 133 -15.99 -2.75 9.79
N TYR A 134 -15.03 -3.43 10.43
CA TYR A 134 -15.30 -4.56 11.29
C TYR A 134 -16.17 -4.17 12.49
N GLU A 135 -15.82 -3.09 13.20
CA GLU A 135 -16.60 -2.58 14.33
C GLU A 135 -18.04 -2.21 13.93
N GLN A 136 -18.22 -1.58 12.77
CA GLN A 136 -19.55 -1.30 12.22
C GLN A 136 -20.33 -2.57 11.89
N SER A 137 -19.65 -3.61 11.40
CA SER A 137 -20.30 -4.87 11.04
C SER A 137 -20.90 -5.63 12.22
N LEU A 138 -20.43 -5.36 13.44
CA LEU A 138 -21.02 -5.90 14.66
C LEU A 138 -22.44 -5.35 14.91
N LYS A 139 -22.75 -4.17 14.37
CA LYS A 139 -24.04 -3.48 14.52
C LYS A 139 -24.91 -3.57 13.27
N HIS A 140 -24.29 -3.44 12.09
CA HIS A 140 -24.98 -3.29 10.81
C HIS A 140 -24.88 -4.54 9.90
N GLY A 141 -24.15 -5.57 10.36
CA GLY A 141 -23.94 -6.82 9.62
C GLY A 141 -22.81 -6.75 8.58
N TRP A 142 -22.57 -7.86 7.89
CA TRP A 142 -21.37 -8.03 7.04
C TRP A 142 -21.17 -6.98 5.95
N LYS A 143 -22.23 -6.33 5.45
CA LYS A 143 -22.11 -5.32 4.38
C LYS A 143 -21.29 -4.11 4.84
N ALA A 144 -21.34 -3.78 6.13
CA ALA A 144 -20.52 -2.73 6.73
C ALA A 144 -19.01 -3.01 6.70
N ARG A 145 -18.58 -4.25 6.40
CA ARG A 145 -17.15 -4.62 6.28
C ARG A 145 -16.47 -4.14 4.99
N GLN A 146 -17.24 -3.54 4.08
CA GLN A 146 -16.72 -2.98 2.83
C GLN A 146 -16.60 -1.46 2.91
N LEU A 147 -15.79 -0.88 2.03
CA LEU A 147 -15.49 0.55 2.01
C LEU A 147 -16.15 1.26 0.82
N VAL A 148 -16.67 2.45 1.05
CA VAL A 148 -17.09 3.39 -0.01
C VAL A 148 -15.98 4.42 -0.18
N VAL A 149 -15.53 4.65 -1.41
CA VAL A 149 -14.44 5.59 -1.71
C VAL A 149 -14.95 6.69 -2.62
N PHE A 150 -14.58 7.92 -2.33
CA PHE A 150 -14.97 9.12 -3.07
C PHE A 150 -13.73 9.94 -3.43
N PHE A 151 -13.42 10.03 -4.71
CA PHE A 151 -12.34 10.86 -5.25
C PHE A 151 -12.92 12.09 -5.93
N ASP A 152 -12.45 13.26 -5.50
CA ASP A 152 -12.67 14.50 -6.23
C ASP A 152 -11.45 14.83 -7.10
N MET A 153 -11.65 14.83 -8.42
CA MET A 153 -10.60 15.06 -9.41
C MET A 153 -10.65 16.48 -10.00
N GLN A 154 -11.40 17.41 -9.38
CA GLN A 154 -11.53 18.78 -9.85
C GLN A 154 -10.18 19.44 -10.10
N ASP A 155 -9.88 19.92 -11.30
CA ASP A 155 -8.60 20.63 -11.58
C ASP A 155 -7.32 19.81 -11.27
N VAL A 156 -7.43 18.48 -11.16
CA VAL A 156 -6.27 17.61 -10.93
C VAL A 156 -5.22 17.82 -12.03
N ASN A 157 -3.97 18.05 -11.62
CA ASN A 157 -2.86 18.09 -12.55
C ASN A 157 -2.53 16.66 -13.00
N LEU A 158 -3.00 16.22 -14.16
CA LEU A 158 -2.69 14.88 -14.67
C LEU A 158 -1.24 14.72 -15.14
N LYS A 159 -0.50 15.81 -15.37
CA LYS A 159 0.87 15.75 -15.92
C LYS A 159 1.86 15.09 -14.96
N GLN A 160 1.68 15.26 -13.66
CA GLN A 160 2.50 14.60 -12.64
C GLN A 160 2.42 13.07 -12.72
N TYR A 161 1.33 12.50 -13.25
CA TYR A 161 1.19 11.04 -13.44
C TYR A 161 1.73 10.55 -14.80
N ALA A 162 2.13 11.45 -15.70
CA ALA A 162 2.91 11.08 -16.88
C ALA A 162 4.39 10.89 -16.54
N TRP A 163 4.85 11.44 -15.40
CA TRP A 163 6.17 11.15 -14.86
C TRP A 163 6.20 9.70 -14.38
N ARG A 164 7.24 9.00 -14.83
CA ARG A 164 7.32 7.55 -14.76
C ARG A 164 7.32 6.99 -13.33
N PRO A 165 8.01 7.56 -12.33
CA PRO A 165 7.94 7.08 -10.96
C PRO A 165 6.56 7.22 -10.33
N ALA A 166 5.86 8.33 -10.59
CA ALA A 166 4.48 8.51 -10.18
C ALA A 166 3.55 7.47 -10.84
N ALA A 167 3.71 7.22 -12.15
CA ALA A 167 2.95 6.21 -12.87
C ALA A 167 3.20 4.80 -12.32
N GLU A 168 4.46 4.45 -12.06
CA GLU A 168 4.86 3.16 -11.48
C GLU A 168 4.32 2.99 -10.07
N CYS A 169 4.36 4.04 -9.23
CA CYS A 169 3.77 4.05 -7.90
C CYS A 169 2.26 3.77 -7.94
N VAL A 170 1.52 4.41 -8.85
CA VAL A 170 0.08 4.15 -9.02
C VAL A 170 -0.17 2.70 -9.45
N ILE A 171 0.54 2.22 -10.47
CA ILE A 171 0.36 0.85 -10.98
C ILE A 171 0.73 -0.19 -9.91
N SER A 172 1.83 0.00 -9.18
CA SER A 172 2.25 -0.92 -8.13
C SER A 172 1.28 -0.92 -6.96
N THR A 173 0.74 0.24 -6.59
CA THR A 173 -0.29 0.38 -5.55
C THR A 173 -1.55 -0.36 -5.93
N VAL A 174 -2.03 -0.21 -7.17
CA VAL A 174 -3.22 -0.93 -7.66
C VAL A 174 -3.02 -2.44 -7.64
N LYS A 175 -1.86 -2.92 -8.10
CA LYS A 175 -1.53 -4.36 -8.04
C LYS A 175 -1.45 -4.88 -6.60
N GLN A 176 -0.86 -4.09 -5.71
CA GLN A 176 -0.78 -4.43 -4.28
C GLN A 176 -2.19 -4.53 -3.69
N TYR A 177 -3.07 -3.58 -4.01
CA TYR A 177 -4.44 -3.55 -3.54
C TYR A 177 -5.22 -4.79 -3.99
N GLU A 178 -5.24 -5.08 -5.29
CA GLU A 178 -5.95 -6.22 -5.90
C GLU A 178 -5.45 -7.59 -5.40
N SER A 179 -4.17 -7.67 -5.03
CA SER A 179 -3.57 -8.93 -4.56
C SER A 179 -3.80 -9.20 -3.07
N ASN A 180 -4.03 -8.17 -2.26
CA ASN A 180 -4.05 -8.28 -0.80
C ASN A 180 -5.38 -7.91 -0.14
N PHE A 181 -6.24 -7.14 -0.81
CA PHE A 181 -7.51 -6.68 -0.25
C PHE A 181 -8.71 -7.07 -1.13
N PRO A 182 -8.88 -8.37 -1.46
CA PRO A 182 -10.01 -8.82 -2.26
C PRO A 182 -11.34 -8.47 -1.59
N GLU A 183 -12.35 -8.20 -2.41
CA GLU A 183 -13.74 -7.96 -1.97
C GLU A 183 -13.93 -6.80 -0.96
N LEU A 184 -12.93 -5.92 -0.79
CA LEU A 184 -12.98 -4.82 0.18
C LEU A 184 -13.78 -3.62 -0.33
N LEU A 185 -13.65 -3.27 -1.62
CA LEU A 185 -14.39 -2.15 -2.21
C LEU A 185 -15.88 -2.48 -2.31
N LYS A 186 -16.72 -1.57 -1.81
CA LYS A 186 -18.17 -1.55 -2.03
C LYS A 186 -18.52 -0.75 -3.28
N MET A 187 -18.04 0.48 -3.33
CA MET A 187 -18.32 1.44 -4.40
C MET A 187 -17.23 2.52 -4.43
N CYS A 188 -16.83 2.96 -5.62
CA CYS A 188 -15.87 4.04 -5.82
C CYS A 188 -16.48 5.11 -6.74
N TYR A 189 -16.63 6.32 -6.21
CA TYR A 189 -17.07 7.50 -6.93
C TYR A 189 -15.87 8.32 -7.36
N ILE A 190 -15.70 8.56 -8.65
CA ILE A 190 -14.70 9.49 -9.17
C ILE A 190 -15.45 10.64 -9.81
N ILE A 191 -15.47 11.79 -9.13
CA ILE A 191 -16.20 12.97 -9.58
C ILE A 191 -15.25 14.01 -10.16
N ASN A 192 -15.83 14.96 -10.89
CA ASN A 192 -15.10 16.04 -11.53
C ASN A 192 -13.94 15.59 -12.45
N ALA A 193 -14.02 14.37 -12.99
CA ALA A 193 -12.96 13.80 -13.80
C ALA A 193 -12.74 14.63 -15.08
N PRO A 194 -11.54 15.18 -15.30
CA PRO A 194 -11.24 15.93 -16.53
C PRO A 194 -11.28 15.00 -17.74
N LYS A 195 -11.45 15.57 -18.94
CA LYS A 195 -11.58 14.77 -20.19
C LYS A 195 -10.44 13.75 -20.39
N LEU A 196 -9.21 14.13 -20.02
CA LEU A 196 -8.03 13.26 -20.15
C LEU A 196 -7.95 12.14 -19.11
N PHE A 197 -8.76 12.18 -18.05
CA PHE A 197 -8.78 11.14 -17.02
C PHE A 197 -9.12 9.76 -17.58
N SER A 198 -10.01 9.69 -18.57
CA SER A 198 -10.38 8.41 -19.21
C SER A 198 -9.19 7.70 -19.84
N VAL A 199 -8.22 8.44 -20.38
CA VAL A 199 -6.98 7.89 -20.95
C VAL A 199 -6.12 7.28 -19.84
N ALA A 200 -5.91 8.02 -18.75
CA ALA A 200 -5.16 7.53 -17.59
C ALA A 200 -5.85 6.30 -16.95
N PHE A 201 -7.17 6.36 -16.77
CA PHE A 201 -7.94 5.27 -16.21
C PHE A 201 -7.87 4.00 -17.07
N ASN A 202 -7.89 4.12 -18.40
CA ASN A 202 -7.74 2.97 -19.30
C ASN A 202 -6.39 2.24 -19.14
N ILE A 203 -5.35 2.92 -18.66
CA ILE A 203 -4.07 2.28 -18.33
C ILE A 203 -4.19 1.54 -17.00
N VAL A 204 -4.71 2.20 -15.96
CA VAL A 204 -4.89 1.62 -14.62
C VAL A 204 -5.84 0.42 -14.63
N LYS A 205 -6.94 0.51 -15.40
CA LYS A 205 -7.97 -0.52 -15.54
C LYS A 205 -7.41 -1.90 -15.95
N LYS A 206 -6.27 -1.95 -16.65
CA LYS A 206 -5.62 -3.21 -17.04
C LYS A 206 -5.10 -4.01 -15.86
N PHE A 207 -4.97 -3.37 -14.69
CA PHE A 207 -4.47 -3.97 -13.47
C PHE A 207 -5.56 -4.16 -12.41
N LEU A 208 -6.81 -3.79 -12.71
CA LEU A 208 -7.96 -3.98 -11.85
C LEU A 208 -8.72 -5.24 -12.26
N ASP A 209 -9.26 -5.98 -11.30
CA ASP A 209 -10.17 -7.08 -11.60
C ASP A 209 -11.54 -6.55 -12.09
N GLU A 210 -12.35 -7.45 -12.67
CA GLU A 210 -13.68 -7.11 -13.20
C GLU A 210 -14.63 -6.61 -12.10
N ASN A 211 -14.51 -7.16 -10.89
CA ASN A 211 -15.37 -6.83 -9.75
C ASN A 211 -15.11 -5.41 -9.24
N THR A 212 -13.84 -5.05 -8.99
CA THR A 212 -13.40 -3.71 -8.64
C THR A 212 -13.77 -2.72 -9.73
N THR A 213 -13.49 -3.06 -10.99
CA THR A 213 -13.85 -2.20 -12.14
C THR A 213 -15.35 -1.92 -12.19
N SER A 214 -16.21 -2.91 -11.93
CA SER A 214 -17.67 -2.76 -11.95
C SER A 214 -18.21 -1.80 -10.86
N LYS A 215 -17.43 -1.58 -9.80
CA LYS A 215 -17.76 -0.72 -8.65
C LYS A 215 -17.26 0.71 -8.81
N ILE A 216 -16.50 1.01 -9.86
CA ILE A 216 -15.97 2.35 -10.13
C ILE A 216 -16.93 3.08 -11.06
N VAL A 217 -17.43 4.23 -10.60
CA VAL A 217 -18.31 5.10 -11.38
C VAL A 217 -17.64 6.46 -11.56
N ILE A 218 -17.45 6.85 -12.83
CA ILE A 218 -16.71 8.06 -13.21
C ILE A 218 -17.68 9.11 -13.75
N TYR A 219 -17.64 10.30 -13.16
CA TYR A 219 -18.44 11.46 -13.58
C TYR A 219 -17.51 12.57 -14.07
N LYS A 220 -17.83 13.10 -15.24
CA LYS A 220 -17.09 14.22 -15.84
C LYS A 220 -17.32 15.51 -15.04
N SER A 221 -16.39 16.45 -15.15
CA SER A 221 -16.53 17.80 -14.59
C SER A 221 -17.88 18.45 -14.97
N GLY A 222 -18.56 19.02 -13.97
CA GLY A 222 -19.86 19.69 -14.12
C GLY A 222 -21.07 18.75 -14.25
N VAL A 223 -20.91 17.44 -14.03
CA VAL A 223 -22.02 16.47 -14.05
C VAL A 223 -22.38 16.07 -12.63
N ASP A 224 -23.44 16.63 -12.06
CA ASP A 224 -23.82 16.40 -10.64
C ASP A 224 -24.68 15.15 -10.39
N ARG A 225 -24.89 14.30 -11.41
CA ARG A 225 -25.66 13.04 -11.26
C ARG A 225 -25.09 12.11 -10.18
N TRP A 226 -23.80 12.24 -9.86
CA TRP A 226 -23.19 11.49 -8.77
C TRP A 226 -23.86 11.74 -7.43
N GLN A 227 -24.40 12.94 -7.17
CA GLN A 227 -25.08 13.25 -5.91
C GLN A 227 -26.33 12.39 -5.73
N GLN A 228 -27.14 12.25 -6.79
CA GLN A 228 -28.35 11.41 -6.72
C GLN A 228 -27.98 9.95 -6.41
N GLN A 229 -26.91 9.44 -7.04
CA GLN A 229 -26.46 8.08 -6.80
C GLN A 229 -25.89 7.92 -5.39
N LEU A 230 -24.93 8.75 -4.98
CA LEU A 230 -24.32 8.73 -3.64
C LEU A 230 -25.38 8.84 -2.53
N PHE A 231 -26.23 9.87 -2.57
CA PHE A 231 -27.23 10.12 -1.54
C PHE A 231 -28.46 9.19 -1.60
N SER A 232 -28.50 8.23 -2.52
CA SER A 232 -29.48 7.13 -2.46
C SER A 232 -29.17 6.13 -1.34
N HIS A 233 -27.91 6.08 -0.89
CA HIS A 233 -27.45 5.15 0.16
C HIS A 233 -26.54 5.84 1.18
N VAL A 234 -26.39 7.17 1.15
CA VAL A 234 -25.62 7.94 2.14
C VAL A 234 -26.51 9.06 2.68
N ASP A 235 -26.58 9.20 4.01
CA ASP A 235 -27.27 10.33 4.63
C ASP A 235 -26.48 11.63 4.40
N ARG A 236 -27.16 12.64 3.82
CA ARG A 236 -26.58 13.97 3.58
C ARG A 236 -26.05 14.61 4.86
N LYS A 237 -26.65 14.32 6.03
CA LYS A 237 -26.20 14.84 7.33
C LYS A 237 -24.78 14.41 7.69
N GLY A 238 -24.36 13.23 7.24
CA GLY A 238 -23.03 12.69 7.50
C GLY A 238 -21.97 13.10 6.46
N PHE A 239 -22.35 13.84 5.41
CA PHE A 239 -21.47 14.13 4.28
C PHE A 239 -21.20 15.64 4.15
N PRO A 240 -19.96 16.06 3.78
CA PRO A 240 -19.60 17.48 3.75
C PRO A 240 -20.48 18.31 2.81
N LYS A 241 -20.84 19.52 3.27
CA LYS A 241 -21.68 20.48 2.54
C LYS A 241 -21.06 20.93 1.22
N ALA A 242 -19.73 20.98 1.14
CA ALA A 242 -18.99 21.28 -0.09
C ALA A 242 -19.27 20.28 -1.23
N TRP A 243 -19.67 19.05 -0.91
CA TRP A 243 -20.06 18.02 -1.89
C TRP A 243 -21.57 17.70 -1.82
N GLY A 244 -22.39 18.68 -1.45
CA GLY A 244 -23.85 18.58 -1.50
C GLY A 244 -24.51 17.88 -0.31
N GLY A 245 -23.75 17.55 0.74
CA GLY A 245 -24.31 17.13 2.02
C GLY A 245 -24.72 18.30 2.92
N GLU A 246 -24.79 18.05 4.21
CA GLU A 246 -25.18 19.04 5.24
C GLU A 246 -24.12 19.20 6.34
N LEU A 247 -23.09 18.34 6.37
CA LEU A 247 -22.05 18.37 7.39
C LEU A 247 -21.16 19.61 7.22
N VAL A 248 -20.87 20.26 8.34
CA VAL A 248 -19.86 21.30 8.51
C VAL A 248 -18.98 20.89 9.69
N ASP A 249 -17.73 21.34 9.73
CA ASP A 249 -16.89 21.08 10.91
C ASP A 249 -17.27 21.97 12.12
N LYS A 250 -16.52 21.81 13.21
CA LYS A 250 -16.70 22.57 14.46
C LYS A 250 -16.61 24.09 14.30
N THR A 251 -16.04 24.59 13.20
CA THR A 251 -15.92 26.02 12.88
C THR A 251 -17.01 26.51 11.93
N GLY A 252 -17.86 25.59 11.43
CA GLY A 252 -18.86 25.88 10.40
C GLY A 252 -18.31 25.83 8.97
N ASP A 253 -17.08 25.33 8.75
CA ASP A 253 -16.50 25.21 7.42
C ASP A 253 -17.24 24.11 6.62
N PRO A 254 -17.88 24.44 5.48
CA PRO A 254 -18.59 23.46 4.65
C PRO A 254 -17.70 22.40 4.00
N GLN A 255 -16.39 22.63 3.94
CA GLN A 255 -15.42 21.66 3.46
C GLN A 255 -15.08 20.63 4.55
N CYS A 256 -15.32 20.94 5.83
CA CYS A 256 -14.88 20.12 6.96
C CYS A 256 -13.35 20.01 7.06
N LYS A 257 -12.64 21.15 6.98
CA LYS A 257 -11.17 21.19 6.99
C LYS A 257 -10.55 20.58 8.22
N SER A 258 -11.17 20.73 9.39
CA SER A 258 -10.62 20.18 10.62
C SER A 258 -10.82 18.67 10.78
N MET A 259 -11.45 17.99 9.81
CA MET A 259 -11.83 16.57 9.92
C MET A 259 -11.06 15.67 8.95
N MET A 260 -10.22 16.24 8.08
CA MET A 260 -9.56 15.52 7.00
C MET A 260 -8.17 16.09 6.73
N ILE A 261 -7.31 15.28 6.13
CA ILE A 261 -6.08 15.76 5.53
C ILE A 261 -6.40 16.22 4.11
N TRP A 262 -6.09 17.47 3.80
CA TRP A 262 -6.45 18.10 2.53
C TRP A 262 -5.37 18.00 1.45
N GLY A 263 -4.18 17.50 1.80
CA GLY A 263 -3.02 17.54 0.93
C GLY A 263 -2.49 18.95 0.77
N GLY A 264 -1.99 19.26 -0.42
CA GLY A 264 -1.34 20.52 -0.74
C GLY A 264 0.05 20.30 -1.33
N LYS A 265 0.68 21.40 -1.75
CA LYS A 265 2.06 21.39 -2.23
C LYS A 265 2.98 20.96 -1.08
N LEU A 266 3.82 19.94 -1.30
CA LEU A 266 4.79 19.56 -0.29
C LEU A 266 5.90 20.62 -0.21
N PRO A 267 6.23 21.11 1.00
CA PRO A 267 7.37 22.00 1.21
C PRO A 267 8.69 21.33 0.81
N GLU A 268 9.58 22.07 0.17
CA GLU A 268 10.87 21.55 -0.30
C GLU A 268 11.76 21.08 0.85
N GLU A 269 11.56 21.57 2.07
CA GLU A 269 12.31 21.15 3.25
C GLU A 269 12.01 19.70 3.66
N LEU A 270 10.90 19.12 3.17
CA LEU A 270 10.58 17.71 3.38
C LEU A 270 11.18 16.79 2.31
N TYR A 271 11.86 17.34 1.29
CA TYR A 271 12.38 16.55 0.19
C TYR A 271 13.62 15.83 0.67
N ILE A 272 13.75 14.55 0.32
CA ILE A 272 14.94 13.78 0.62
C ILE A 272 16.07 14.37 -0.21
N ASP A 273 17.10 14.93 0.43
CA ASP A 273 18.28 15.45 -0.25
C ASP A 273 19.07 14.28 -0.84
N GLN A 274 18.87 14.02 -2.14
CA GLN A 274 19.55 12.96 -2.86
C GLN A 274 21.07 13.19 -3.00
N ASN A 275 21.56 14.41 -2.72
CA ASN A 275 22.98 14.79 -2.83
C ASN A 275 23.69 14.92 -1.46
N ASN A 276 23.00 15.32 -0.37
CA ASN A 276 23.57 15.42 0.99
C ASN A 276 23.17 14.29 1.95
N GLN A 277 22.60 13.19 1.48
CA GLN A 277 22.77 11.96 2.25
C GLN A 277 24.24 11.55 2.19
N GLN A 278 25.03 12.16 3.07
CA GLN A 278 26.12 11.49 3.75
C GLN A 278 25.44 10.42 4.62
N SER A 279 24.87 9.41 3.97
CA SER A 279 24.38 8.24 4.65
C SER A 279 25.59 7.63 5.35
N ASP A 280 25.49 7.32 6.64
CA ASP A 280 26.46 6.45 7.31
C ASP A 280 26.52 5.04 6.67
N LYS A 281 25.68 4.78 5.67
CA LYS A 281 25.68 3.59 4.82
C LYS A 281 26.89 3.60 3.87
N ASP A 282 27.72 2.58 4.00
CA ASP A 282 28.83 2.31 3.08
C ASP A 282 28.30 1.74 1.75
N PHE A 283 27.98 2.64 0.82
CA PHE A 283 27.56 2.25 -0.53
C PHE A 283 28.71 1.63 -1.32
N THR A 284 28.42 0.49 -1.94
CA THR A 284 29.30 -0.19 -2.89
C THR A 284 28.93 0.18 -4.32
N GLU A 285 29.93 0.52 -5.14
CA GLU A 285 29.76 0.60 -6.58
C GLU A 285 30.09 -0.74 -7.24
N ALA A 286 29.23 -1.20 -8.14
CA ALA A 286 29.49 -2.38 -8.94
C ALA A 286 29.07 -2.17 -10.40
N GLN A 287 29.60 -3.02 -11.26
CA GLN A 287 29.21 -3.12 -12.65
C GLN A 287 28.71 -4.55 -12.92
N VAL A 288 27.46 -4.69 -13.37
CA VAL A 288 26.92 -5.98 -13.83
C VAL A 288 27.12 -6.07 -15.34
N PRO A 289 28.00 -6.96 -15.83
CA PRO A 289 28.22 -7.12 -17.26
C PRO A 289 26.94 -7.49 -18.01
N LYS A 290 26.93 -7.21 -19.32
CA LYS A 290 25.88 -7.65 -20.22
C LYS A 290 25.71 -9.18 -20.11
N GLY A 291 24.48 -9.65 -19.93
CA GLY A 291 24.18 -11.08 -19.88
C GLY A 291 24.41 -11.71 -18.50
N ASP A 292 24.90 -10.94 -17.53
CA ASP A 292 25.37 -11.46 -16.24
C ASP A 292 24.48 -11.01 -15.07
N LYS A 293 24.77 -11.52 -13.87
CA LYS A 293 24.07 -11.21 -12.63
C LYS A 293 25.04 -10.99 -11.48
N LEU A 294 24.84 -9.94 -10.71
CA LEU A 294 25.44 -9.80 -9.39
C LEU A 294 24.51 -10.44 -8.35
N LYS A 295 25.09 -11.30 -7.51
CA LYS A 295 24.38 -12.00 -6.42
C LYS A 295 25.08 -11.75 -5.10
N LEU A 296 24.33 -11.26 -4.12
CA LEU A 296 24.80 -11.01 -2.76
C LEU A 296 24.10 -11.98 -1.82
N ASN A 297 24.84 -12.73 -1.00
CA ASN A 297 24.28 -13.75 -0.11
C ASN A 297 24.39 -13.31 1.34
N PHE A 298 23.28 -13.41 2.07
CA PHE A 298 23.13 -12.99 3.45
C PHE A 298 22.56 -14.15 4.27
N LYS A 299 23.34 -14.68 5.21
CA LYS A 299 22.94 -15.81 6.05
C LYS A 299 22.42 -15.32 7.40
N VAL A 300 21.21 -15.75 7.77
CA VAL A 300 20.57 -15.39 9.04
C VAL A 300 20.64 -16.59 9.99
N ASN A 301 21.31 -16.41 11.13
CA ASN A 301 21.48 -17.41 12.17
C ASN A 301 20.48 -17.20 13.33
N ASN A 302 20.36 -18.21 14.20
CA ASN A 302 19.25 -18.46 15.12
C ASN A 302 19.00 -17.45 16.28
N GLU A 303 19.66 -16.30 16.34
CA GLU A 303 19.79 -15.58 17.63
C GLU A 303 19.15 -14.19 17.73
N LYS A 304 18.45 -13.69 16.70
CA LYS A 304 17.53 -12.53 16.78
C LYS A 304 16.84 -12.33 15.43
N GLN A 305 15.61 -11.81 15.44
CA GLN A 305 14.92 -11.43 14.21
C GLN A 305 15.66 -10.24 13.58
N LYS A 306 16.11 -10.41 12.34
CA LYS A 306 16.80 -9.39 11.55
C LYS A 306 15.94 -8.92 10.39
N ILE A 307 16.28 -7.76 9.85
CA ILE A 307 15.70 -7.23 8.63
C ILE A 307 16.80 -7.18 7.57
N LEU A 308 16.46 -7.61 6.35
CA LEU A 308 17.31 -7.41 5.18
C LEU A 308 16.84 -6.14 4.48
N SER A 309 17.67 -5.11 4.50
CA SER A 309 17.35 -3.79 3.93
C SER A 309 18.26 -3.51 2.74
N TRP A 310 17.74 -2.79 1.75
CA TRP A 310 18.49 -2.40 0.57
C TRP A 310 18.16 -0.98 0.13
N GLU A 311 19.13 -0.39 -0.53
CA GLU A 311 19.04 0.90 -1.20
C GLU A 311 19.98 0.87 -2.40
N PHE A 312 19.49 1.14 -3.60
CA PHE A 312 20.36 1.20 -4.76
C PHE A 312 19.86 2.11 -5.87
N ARG A 313 20.84 2.64 -6.61
CA ARG A 313 20.68 3.44 -7.83
C ARG A 313 21.41 2.79 -8.98
N THR A 314 20.77 2.70 -10.14
CA THR A 314 21.48 2.48 -11.39
C THR A 314 21.93 3.83 -11.94
N ILE A 315 23.19 3.93 -12.40
CA ILE A 315 23.70 5.20 -12.95
C ILE A 315 23.00 5.54 -14.27
N ASP A 316 22.64 4.50 -15.05
CA ASP A 316 21.82 4.62 -16.25
C ASP A 316 20.98 3.35 -16.45
N TYR A 317 19.76 3.52 -16.96
CA TYR A 317 18.83 2.45 -17.37
C TYR A 317 18.27 1.61 -16.22
N ASP A 318 17.34 0.71 -16.58
CA ASP A 318 16.76 -0.29 -15.66
C ASP A 318 17.78 -1.28 -15.11
N ILE A 319 17.38 -2.15 -14.19
CA ILE A 319 17.99 -3.45 -13.96
C ILE A 319 16.89 -4.42 -13.53
N LYS A 320 17.06 -5.73 -13.67
CA LYS A 320 16.15 -6.65 -12.98
C LYS A 320 16.62 -6.82 -11.53
N PHE A 321 15.72 -6.62 -10.58
CA PHE A 321 15.99 -6.79 -9.16
C PHE A 321 15.03 -7.81 -8.56
N GLY A 322 15.54 -8.64 -7.65
CA GLY A 322 14.74 -9.62 -6.92
C GLY A 322 15.53 -10.24 -5.77
N ILE A 323 14.81 -10.82 -4.83
CA ILE A 323 15.36 -11.48 -3.66
C ILE A 323 14.72 -12.85 -3.55
N TYR A 324 15.54 -13.89 -3.45
CA TYR A 324 15.08 -15.24 -3.12
C TYR A 324 15.79 -15.73 -1.87
N SER A 325 15.19 -16.69 -1.18
CA SER A 325 15.73 -17.26 0.04
C SER A 325 15.72 -18.78 -0.02
N VAL A 326 16.66 -19.41 0.67
CA VAL A 326 16.73 -20.86 0.87
C VAL A 326 16.81 -21.14 2.37
N ASP A 327 15.86 -21.88 2.90
CA ASP A 327 15.91 -22.39 4.27
C ASP A 327 16.99 -23.49 4.33
N GLU A 328 17.95 -23.34 5.25
CA GLU A 328 19.15 -24.19 5.32
C GLU A 328 18.84 -25.58 5.90
N VAL A 329 17.70 -25.72 6.59
CA VAL A 329 17.30 -26.98 7.25
C VAL A 329 16.43 -27.81 6.32
N SER A 330 15.38 -27.19 5.77
CA SER A 330 14.39 -27.84 4.90
C SER A 330 14.78 -27.82 3.42
N GLY A 331 15.69 -26.92 3.02
CA GLY A 331 16.00 -26.67 1.61
C GLY A 331 14.91 -25.90 0.86
N GLU A 332 13.88 -25.41 1.55
CA GLU A 332 12.75 -24.71 0.93
C GLU A 332 13.22 -23.41 0.26
N LYS A 333 12.87 -23.24 -1.02
CA LYS A 333 13.18 -22.03 -1.80
C LYS A 333 11.97 -21.12 -1.88
N ARG A 334 12.14 -19.84 -1.54
CA ARG A 334 11.07 -18.83 -1.64
C ARG A 334 11.54 -17.63 -2.45
N SER A 335 10.67 -17.10 -3.31
CA SER A 335 10.86 -15.80 -3.97
C SER A 335 10.31 -14.71 -3.05
N GLU A 336 11.18 -14.02 -2.32
CA GLU A 336 10.80 -12.99 -1.34
C GLU A 336 10.37 -11.71 -2.06
N VAL A 337 11.24 -11.18 -2.91
CA VAL A 337 10.93 -10.10 -3.84
C VAL A 337 10.98 -10.68 -5.26
N PRO A 338 9.84 -10.78 -5.98
CA PRO A 338 9.81 -11.31 -7.33
C PRO A 338 10.77 -10.56 -8.26
N LEU A 339 11.51 -11.31 -9.08
CA LEU A 339 12.44 -10.72 -10.04
C LEU A 339 11.67 -9.88 -11.08
N GLY A 340 11.90 -8.58 -11.05
CA GLY A 340 11.23 -7.62 -11.92
C GLY A 340 12.16 -6.52 -12.40
N THR A 341 11.82 -5.90 -13.52
CA THR A 341 12.55 -4.72 -14.00
C THR A 341 12.24 -3.52 -13.10
N VAL A 342 13.28 -2.95 -12.51
CA VAL A 342 13.27 -1.72 -11.72
C VAL A 342 14.04 -0.64 -12.45
N TYR A 343 13.67 0.62 -12.25
CA TYR A 343 14.28 1.75 -12.94
C TYR A 343 14.76 2.76 -11.90
N SER A 344 15.79 2.35 -11.15
CA SER A 344 16.32 3.13 -10.04
C SER A 344 17.16 4.33 -10.47
N ASN A 345 17.33 4.58 -11.76
CA ASN A 345 18.09 5.71 -12.29
C ASN A 345 17.40 7.08 -12.10
N GLU A 346 16.10 7.08 -11.81
CA GLU A 346 15.32 8.31 -11.54
C GLU A 346 15.09 8.53 -10.04
N MET A 347 15.02 7.46 -9.25
CA MET A 347 14.91 7.47 -7.79
C MET A 347 15.48 6.18 -7.20
N ASP A 348 16.05 6.25 -6.00
CA ASP A 348 16.59 5.07 -5.32
C ASP A 348 15.50 4.02 -5.12
N GLU A 349 15.86 2.77 -5.42
CA GLU A 349 15.05 1.63 -5.05
C GLU A 349 15.44 1.23 -3.64
N ILE A 350 14.55 1.54 -2.70
CA ILE A 350 14.70 1.29 -1.27
C ILE A 350 13.63 0.30 -0.84
N GLY A 351 13.99 -0.63 0.02
CA GLY A 351 13.04 -1.52 0.66
C GLY A 351 13.71 -2.40 1.68
N TYR A 352 12.89 -3.17 2.38
CA TYR A 352 13.35 -4.15 3.34
C TYR A 352 12.39 -5.33 3.42
N ILE A 353 12.88 -6.44 3.97
CA ILE A 353 12.07 -7.62 4.30
C ILE A 353 12.45 -8.17 5.68
N SER A 354 11.45 -8.62 6.44
CA SER A 354 11.72 -9.41 7.65
C SER A 354 12.37 -10.75 7.28
N THR A 355 13.39 -11.14 8.02
CA THR A 355 14.11 -12.39 7.77
C THR A 355 13.64 -13.54 8.66
N ARG A 356 13.91 -14.77 8.21
CA ARG A 356 13.66 -16.00 8.96
C ARG A 356 14.96 -16.58 9.50
N PRO A 357 14.93 -17.23 10.69
CA PRO A 357 16.08 -17.98 11.20
C PRO A 357 16.53 -19.06 10.22
N ASN A 358 17.83 -19.41 10.27
CA ASN A 358 18.45 -20.48 9.48
C ASN A 358 18.14 -20.39 7.98
N THR A 359 18.07 -19.17 7.44
CA THR A 359 17.73 -18.92 6.04
C THR A 359 18.83 -18.10 5.38
N THR A 360 19.24 -18.50 4.18
CA THR A 360 20.14 -17.71 3.32
C THR A 360 19.31 -16.93 2.32
N TYR A 361 19.47 -15.61 2.30
CA TYR A 361 18.86 -14.69 1.35
C TYR A 361 19.86 -14.34 0.26
N THR A 362 19.45 -14.43 -1.01
CA THR A 362 20.22 -13.97 -2.15
C THR A 362 19.53 -12.78 -2.80
N VAL A 363 20.19 -11.62 -2.74
CA VAL A 363 19.80 -10.42 -3.49
C VAL A 363 20.41 -10.49 -4.89
N VAL A 364 19.60 -10.26 -5.92
CA VAL A 364 19.99 -10.44 -7.32
C VAL A 364 19.78 -9.14 -8.08
N PHE A 365 20.86 -8.67 -8.69
CA PHE A 365 20.85 -7.66 -9.75
C PHE A 365 21.14 -8.36 -11.08
N ASP A 366 20.14 -8.43 -11.95
CA ASP A 366 20.15 -9.25 -13.16
C ASP A 366 20.16 -8.36 -14.43
N ASN A 367 21.27 -8.45 -15.18
CA ASN A 367 21.47 -7.76 -16.46
C ASN A 367 21.40 -8.74 -17.66
N SER A 368 20.75 -9.90 -17.49
CA SER A 368 20.62 -10.92 -18.54
C SER A 368 19.83 -10.46 -19.77
N ALA A 369 18.93 -9.49 -19.59
CA ALA A 369 18.09 -8.96 -20.68
C ALA A 369 18.77 -7.85 -21.50
N SER A 370 19.94 -7.35 -21.09
CA SER A 370 20.66 -6.33 -21.87
C SER A 370 21.41 -6.97 -23.03
N TYR A 371 21.24 -6.40 -24.22
CA TYR A 371 21.89 -6.88 -25.43
C TYR A 371 23.21 -6.18 -25.74
N LEU A 372 23.52 -5.03 -25.10
CA LEU A 372 24.62 -4.18 -25.55
C LEU A 372 25.47 -3.57 -24.43
N ARG A 373 24.95 -3.48 -23.19
CA ARG A 373 25.58 -2.64 -22.17
C ARG A 373 25.66 -3.31 -20.80
N SER A 374 26.80 -3.15 -20.16
CA SER A 374 26.95 -3.36 -18.72
C SER A 374 26.20 -2.27 -17.97
N LYS A 375 25.64 -2.60 -16.81
CA LYS A 375 24.91 -1.66 -15.95
C LYS A 375 25.74 -1.35 -14.72
N LYS A 376 25.94 -0.06 -14.44
CA LYS A 376 26.60 0.40 -13.21
C LYS A 376 25.55 0.64 -12.13
N LEU A 377 25.83 0.16 -10.93
CA LEU A 377 24.98 0.35 -9.76
C LEU A 377 25.81 0.90 -8.59
N ARG A 378 25.18 1.77 -7.81
CA ARG A 378 25.57 2.12 -6.45
C ARG A 378 24.54 1.45 -5.55
N TYR A 379 24.97 0.61 -4.61
CA TYR A 379 24.05 -0.11 -3.73
C TYR A 379 24.58 -0.21 -2.30
N TRP A 380 23.64 -0.28 -1.37
CA TRP A 380 23.84 -0.70 0.01
C TRP A 380 22.81 -1.80 0.30
N VAL A 381 23.25 -2.91 0.86
CA VAL A 381 22.39 -4.04 1.25
C VAL A 381 22.97 -4.63 2.52
N ASP A 382 22.17 -4.72 3.59
CA ASP A 382 22.66 -5.19 4.88
C ASP A 382 21.61 -5.94 5.70
N LEU A 383 22.08 -6.74 6.67
CA LEU A 383 21.29 -7.45 7.67
C LEU A 383 21.34 -6.71 9.01
N ILE A 384 20.38 -5.83 9.22
CA ILE A 384 20.26 -5.00 10.42
C ILE A 384 19.34 -5.64 11.46
N SER A 385 19.54 -5.33 12.73
CA SER A 385 18.59 -5.71 13.79
C SER A 385 17.33 -4.83 13.74
N GLU A 386 16.17 -5.34 14.18
CA GLU A 386 14.94 -4.53 14.28
C GLU A 386 15.11 -3.29 15.18
N GLU A 387 16.07 -3.32 16.11
CA GLU A 387 16.44 -2.19 16.98
C GLU A 387 17.34 -1.15 16.27
N GLU A 388 18.14 -1.57 15.29
CA GLU A 388 18.99 -0.69 14.46
C GLU A 388 18.21 -0.06 13.30
N GLU A 389 17.06 -0.61 12.90
CA GLU A 389 16.13 0.05 11.97
C GLU A 389 15.26 1.12 12.68
N GLY A 390 15.86 1.84 13.62
CA GLY A 390 15.39 3.14 14.09
C GLY A 390 16.03 4.21 13.24
N ILE A 391 15.23 4.88 12.41
CA ILE A 391 15.33 6.30 12.02
C ILE A 391 16.63 6.95 12.55
N SER A 392 17.74 6.79 11.84
CA SER A 392 19.05 7.30 12.28
C SER A 392 19.16 8.83 12.18
N GLU A 393 18.06 9.52 11.86
CA GLU A 393 17.89 10.97 12.00
C GLU A 393 17.23 11.40 13.32
N LEU A 394 16.67 10.49 14.14
CA LEU A 394 15.94 10.86 15.37
C LEU A 394 16.80 10.95 16.64
N THR A 395 17.99 10.34 16.68
CA THR A 395 18.86 10.41 17.88
C THR A 395 19.61 11.73 18.01
N ASN A 396 19.82 12.48 16.92
CA ASN A 396 20.54 13.76 16.96
C ASN A 396 19.69 14.95 17.45
N GLN A 397 18.41 14.76 17.77
CA GLN A 397 17.55 15.81 18.36
C GLN A 397 17.18 15.59 19.83
N MET A 398 17.63 14.50 20.46
CA MET A 398 17.39 14.26 21.90
C MET A 398 18.48 14.84 22.82
N ASP A 399 19.64 15.25 22.30
CA ASP A 399 20.72 15.84 23.10
C ASP A 399 20.55 17.34 23.43
N HIS A 400 19.41 17.94 23.10
CA HIS A 400 19.13 19.37 23.37
C HIS A 400 17.91 19.66 24.24
N THR A 401 17.35 18.67 24.95
CA THR A 401 16.38 18.98 26.01
C THR A 401 16.93 18.57 27.37
N GLN A 402 17.55 19.53 28.04
CA GLN A 402 17.91 19.42 29.45
C GLN A 402 16.66 19.06 30.26
N ILE A 403 16.75 17.92 30.96
CA ILE A 403 15.81 17.56 32.02
C ILE A 403 15.94 18.61 33.12
N ALA A 404 14.96 19.51 33.20
CA ALA A 404 14.74 20.28 34.41
C ALA A 404 14.17 19.33 35.47
N ALA A 405 15.04 18.93 36.41
CA ALA A 405 14.63 18.28 37.64
C ALA A 405 14.02 19.29 38.62
N LYS A 406 13.21 18.75 39.55
CA LYS A 406 12.65 19.31 40.80
C LYS A 406 11.31 20.05 40.62
N GLU A 407 10.31 19.83 41.47
CA GLU A 407 10.30 19.44 42.90
C GLU A 407 9.12 18.53 43.24
#